data_AF-A0A1H3G4E8-F1
#
_entry.id   AF-A0A1H3G4E8-F1
#
_cell.length_a   1.000
_cell.length_b   1.000
_cell.length_c   1.000
_cell.angle_alpha   90.00
_cell.angle_beta   90.00
_cell.angle_gamma   90.00
#
_symmetry.space_group_name_H-M   'P 1'
#
loop_
_entity.id
_entity.type
_entity.pdbx_description
1 polymer ?
#
loop_
_entity_poly.entity_id
_entity_poly.type
_entity_poly.pdbx_seq_one_letter_code
_entity_poly.pdbx_strand_id
1 'polypeptide(L)'
;MSRESKDHPAPQRSRARAGPLQGGRPAGSDDGRWLVVDGRRWRAADPALPDDVRARLLHHLGAARSGVRTAGDDAARAAARARVQLAKTGLGERGLAWWDQDDAARRARWESALAALEDPGG
;
A
#
# COMPACT_ATOMS: atom_id res chain seq x y z
N MET A 1 -49.13 40.35 -7.62
CA MET A 1 -48.28 40.76 -6.48
C MET A 1 -46.95 40.04 -6.66
N SER A 2 -46.02 40.64 -7.42
CA SER A 2 -44.87 41.43 -6.92
C SER A 2 -43.83 40.51 -6.26
N ARG A 3 -42.78 40.16 -7.02
CA ARG A 3 -41.39 40.66 -6.85
C ARG A 3 -40.89 40.52 -5.41
N GLU A 4 -39.80 39.77 -5.22
CA GLU A 4 -38.49 40.40 -5.02
C GLU A 4 -37.39 39.34 -4.97
N SER A 5 -36.43 39.47 -5.89
CA SER A 5 -35.07 38.97 -5.73
C SER A 5 -34.44 39.58 -4.48
N LYS A 6 -33.67 38.80 -3.73
CA LYS A 6 -32.55 39.34 -2.94
C LYS A 6 -31.30 38.51 -3.17
N ASP A 7 -30.55 38.93 -4.17
CA ASP A 7 -29.09 39.01 -4.13
C ASP A 7 -28.62 39.44 -2.75
N HIS A 8 -27.65 38.75 -2.14
CA HIS A 8 -26.68 39.34 -1.22
C HIS A 8 -25.32 38.61 -1.33
N PRO A 9 -24.19 39.34 -1.24
CA PRO A 9 -22.89 38.98 -1.84
C PRO A 9 -21.95 38.14 -0.96
N ALA A 10 -20.93 37.59 -1.63
CA ALA A 10 -19.78 36.90 -1.04
C ALA A 10 -18.92 37.80 -0.13
N PRO A 11 -18.37 37.29 0.99
CA PRO A 11 -17.25 37.93 1.65
C PRO A 11 -15.94 37.62 0.92
N GLN A 12 -15.33 38.66 0.36
CA GLN A 12 -13.95 38.67 -0.08
C GLN A 12 -13.01 38.42 1.10
N ARG A 13 -12.05 37.50 0.98
CA ARG A 13 -10.80 37.56 1.75
C ARG A 13 -9.62 37.37 0.82
N SER A 14 -8.61 38.15 1.14
CA SER A 14 -7.58 38.66 0.27
C SER A 14 -6.52 37.63 -0.15
N ARG A 15 -5.92 37.91 -1.30
CA ARG A 15 -4.71 37.29 -1.85
C ARG A 15 -3.56 37.28 -0.85
N ALA A 16 -2.81 36.19 -0.82
CA ALA A 16 -1.37 36.21 -0.60
C ALA A 16 -0.68 35.58 -1.82
N ARG A 17 0.23 36.33 -2.44
CA ARG A 17 1.18 35.86 -3.46
C ARG A 17 2.46 35.40 -2.76
N ALA A 18 3.03 34.30 -3.22
CA ALA A 18 4.47 33.97 -3.22
C ALA A 18 4.64 32.95 -4.35
N GLY A 19 5.33 33.25 -5.46
CA GLY A 19 6.78 33.25 -5.64
C GLY A 19 7.12 32.19 -6.72
N PRO A 20 8.13 32.38 -7.59
CA PRO A 20 8.10 31.85 -8.96
C PRO A 20 8.53 30.38 -9.12
N LEU A 21 8.00 29.80 -10.20
CA LEU A 21 8.26 28.49 -10.77
C LEU A 21 9.73 28.33 -11.19
N GLN A 22 10.39 27.24 -10.78
CA GLN A 22 11.65 26.77 -11.37
C GLN A 22 11.65 25.23 -11.45
N GLY A 23 11.58 24.69 -12.68
CA GLY A 23 12.18 23.39 -13.05
C GLY A 23 11.23 22.21 -13.28
N GLY A 24 11.13 21.75 -14.53
CA GLY A 24 10.27 20.66 -15.03
C GLY A 24 10.42 19.30 -14.34
N ARG A 25 9.43 18.40 -14.45
CA ARG A 25 8.94 17.79 -15.70
C ARG A 25 7.47 17.32 -15.54
N PRO A 26 6.59 17.44 -16.56
CA PRO A 26 5.40 16.59 -16.62
C PRO A 26 5.76 15.27 -17.33
N ALA A 27 5.93 14.18 -16.59
CA ALA A 27 6.00 12.83 -17.15
C ALA A 27 5.84 11.75 -16.06
N GLY A 28 4.74 10.99 -16.13
CA GLY A 28 4.59 9.71 -15.43
C GLY A 28 3.40 9.65 -14.48
N SER A 29 2.16 9.73 -14.96
CA SER A 29 1.07 9.06 -14.24
C SER A 29 1.15 7.54 -14.50
N ASP A 30 2.23 6.94 -14.01
CA ASP A 30 2.25 5.54 -13.61
C ASP A 30 3.21 5.44 -12.41
N ASP A 31 2.75 5.97 -11.29
CA ASP A 31 3.52 6.11 -10.04
C ASP A 31 3.98 4.77 -9.46
N GLY A 32 3.54 3.63 -10.04
CA GLY A 32 3.84 2.28 -9.57
C GLY A 32 3.29 1.96 -8.17
N ARG A 33 2.73 2.95 -7.45
CA ARG A 33 2.21 2.86 -6.08
C ARG A 33 0.90 2.09 -5.98
N TRP A 34 0.12 2.05 -7.05
CA TRP A 34 -1.24 1.51 -7.05
C TRP A 34 -1.47 0.52 -8.19
N LEU A 35 -2.10 -0.60 -7.87
CA LEU A 35 -2.74 -1.52 -8.80
C LEU A 35 -4.24 -1.25 -8.79
N VAL A 36 -4.89 -1.22 -9.95
CA VAL A 36 -6.35 -1.06 -10.05
C VAL A 36 -6.98 -2.40 -10.42
N VAL A 37 -7.83 -2.94 -9.56
CA VAL A 37 -8.56 -4.19 -9.78
C VAL A 37 -10.03 -3.95 -9.49
N ASP A 38 -10.90 -4.22 -10.46
CA ASP A 38 -12.37 -3.99 -10.37
C ASP A 38 -12.74 -2.57 -9.90
N GLY A 39 -12.02 -1.56 -10.41
CA GLY A 39 -12.21 -0.15 -10.03
C GLY A 39 -11.69 0.22 -8.64
N ARG A 40 -11.14 -0.73 -7.88
CA ARG A 40 -10.55 -0.49 -6.56
C ARG A 40 -9.03 -0.38 -6.66
N ARG A 41 -8.47 0.60 -5.93
CA ARG A 41 -7.02 0.77 -5.81
C ARG A 41 -6.46 -0.09 -4.69
N TRP A 42 -5.40 -0.81 -5.02
CA TRP A 42 -4.62 -1.64 -4.11
C TRP A 42 -3.19 -1.15 -4.12
N ARG A 43 -2.54 -1.13 -2.96
CA ARG A 43 -1.14 -0.75 -2.91
C ARG A 43 -0.30 -1.80 -3.64
N ALA A 44 0.53 -1.37 -4.57
CA ALA A 44 1.47 -2.25 -5.24
C ALA A 44 2.58 -2.68 -4.29
N ALA A 45 3.20 -3.83 -4.60
CA ALA A 45 4.39 -4.28 -3.89
C ALA A 45 5.55 -3.29 -4.08
N ASP A 46 6.37 -3.19 -3.04
CA ASP A 46 7.51 -2.28 -2.97
C ASP A 46 8.51 -2.55 -4.12
N PRO A 47 8.81 -1.55 -4.97
CA PRO A 47 9.72 -1.73 -6.11
C PRO A 47 11.20 -1.84 -5.72
N ALA A 48 11.58 -1.50 -4.49
CA ALA A 48 12.97 -1.65 -4.02
C ALA A 48 13.25 -3.03 -3.39
N LEU A 49 12.28 -3.95 -3.42
CA LEU A 49 12.52 -5.33 -3.01
C LEU A 49 13.56 -5.98 -3.94
N PRO A 50 14.62 -6.60 -3.40
CA PRO A 50 15.46 -7.50 -4.17
C PRO A 50 14.63 -8.64 -4.78
N ASP A 51 14.97 -9.05 -6.01
CA ASP A 51 14.18 -10.04 -6.75
C ASP A 51 14.05 -11.38 -6.02
N ASP A 52 15.11 -11.82 -5.33
CA ASP A 52 15.13 -13.03 -4.53
C ASP A 52 14.19 -12.93 -3.31
N VAL A 53 14.21 -11.79 -2.62
CA VAL A 53 13.32 -11.49 -1.49
C VAL A 53 11.87 -11.46 -1.97
N ARG A 54 11.60 -10.77 -3.08
CA ARG A 54 10.26 -10.73 -3.71
C ARG A 54 9.79 -12.14 -4.07
N ALA A 55 10.63 -12.96 -4.69
CA ALA A 55 10.27 -14.33 -5.08
C ALA A 55 9.94 -15.19 -3.86
N ARG A 56 10.72 -15.12 -2.78
CA ARG A 56 10.46 -15.85 -1.52
C ARG A 56 9.14 -15.42 -0.88
N LEU A 57 8.89 -14.11 -0.78
CA LEU A 57 7.63 -13.60 -0.23
C LEU A 57 6.42 -14.03 -1.06
N LEU A 58 6.52 -14.02 -2.40
CA LEU A 58 5.47 -14.50 -3.30
C LEU A 58 5.25 -16.01 -3.15
N HIS A 59 6.32 -16.79 -2.99
CA HIS A 59 6.24 -18.22 -2.70
C HIS A 59 5.46 -18.49 -1.41
N HIS A 60 5.85 -17.84 -0.30
CA HIS A 60 5.14 -17.95 0.98
C HIS A 60 3.68 -17.49 0.88
N LEU A 61 3.40 -16.42 0.15
CA LEU A 61 2.03 -15.95 -0.08
C LEU A 61 1.18 -16.99 -0.82
N GLY A 62 1.76 -17.64 -1.85
CA GLY A 62 1.12 -18.73 -2.58
C GLY A 62 0.81 -19.92 -1.68
N ALA A 63 1.81 -20.40 -0.93
CA ALA A 63 1.67 -21.49 0.02
C ALA A 63 0.61 -21.20 1.09
N ALA A 64 0.65 -20.00 1.69
CA ALA A 64 -0.30 -19.58 2.71
C ALA A 64 -1.73 -19.47 2.17
N ARG A 65 -1.93 -18.92 0.96
CA ARG A 65 -3.24 -18.90 0.29
C ARG A 65 -3.78 -20.31 0.02
N SER A 66 -2.89 -21.25 -0.34
CA SER A 66 -3.27 -22.65 -0.46
C SER A 66 -3.73 -23.21 0.88
N GLY A 67 -2.95 -22.99 1.94
CA GLY A 67 -3.30 -23.40 3.31
C GLY A 67 -4.66 -22.88 3.78
N VAL A 68 -5.02 -21.63 3.47
CA VAL A 68 -6.36 -21.09 3.81
C VAL A 68 -7.49 -21.89 3.14
N ARG A 69 -7.29 -22.34 1.90
CA ARG A 69 -8.29 -23.12 1.14
C ARG A 69 -8.39 -24.56 1.62
N THR A 70 -7.27 -25.15 2.04
CA THR A 70 -7.19 -26.58 2.39
C THR A 70 -7.26 -26.85 3.89
N ALA A 71 -7.29 -25.81 4.73
CA ALA A 71 -7.35 -25.96 6.19
C ALA A 71 -8.57 -26.78 6.61
N GLY A 72 -8.33 -27.83 7.40
CA GLY A 72 -9.36 -28.73 7.93
C GLY A 72 -10.10 -28.18 9.14
N ASP A 73 -9.54 -27.19 9.82
CA ASP A 73 -10.13 -26.52 10.98
C ASP A 73 -9.86 -25.01 10.98
N ASP A 74 -10.49 -24.29 11.91
CA ASP A 74 -10.38 -22.84 11.99
C ASP A 74 -9.02 -22.37 12.54
N ALA A 75 -8.31 -23.18 13.33
CA ALA A 75 -6.99 -22.84 13.84
C ALA A 75 -5.95 -22.85 12.71
N ALA A 76 -5.92 -23.91 11.90
CA ALA A 76 -5.09 -24.02 10.71
C ALA A 76 -5.42 -22.91 9.69
N ARG A 77 -6.71 -22.58 9.54
CA ARG A 77 -7.14 -21.47 8.68
C ARG A 77 -6.65 -20.12 9.20
N ALA A 78 -6.71 -19.89 10.51
CA ALA A 78 -6.22 -18.67 11.15
C ALA A 78 -4.70 -18.53 10.98
N ALA A 79 -3.93 -19.59 11.23
CA ALA A 79 -2.49 -19.62 11.01
C ALA A 79 -2.12 -19.32 9.55
N ALA A 80 -2.80 -19.94 8.59
CA ALA A 80 -2.60 -19.65 7.17
C ALA A 80 -2.94 -18.20 6.81
N ARG A 81 -4.00 -17.62 7.38
CA ARG A 81 -4.35 -16.20 7.20
C ARG A 81 -3.29 -15.27 7.80
N ALA A 82 -2.72 -15.60 8.95
CA ALA A 82 -1.63 -14.83 9.55
C ALA A 82 -0.41 -14.80 8.63
N ARG A 83 -0.03 -15.95 8.07
CA ARG A 83 1.06 -16.06 7.07
C ARG A 83 0.78 -15.26 5.80
N VAL A 84 -0.47 -15.21 5.31
CA VAL A 84 -0.85 -14.31 4.20
C VAL A 84 -0.61 -12.84 4.55
N GLN A 85 -0.97 -12.42 5.76
CA GLN A 85 -0.75 -11.02 6.17
C GLN A 85 0.74 -10.70 6.30
N LEU A 86 1.54 -11.58 6.89
CA LEU A 86 2.99 -11.41 6.99
C LEU A 86 3.63 -11.26 5.60
N ALA A 87 3.30 -12.14 4.66
CA ALA A 87 3.85 -12.07 3.31
C ALA A 87 3.46 -10.75 2.61
N LYS A 88 2.21 -10.29 2.74
CA LYS A 88 1.77 -9.02 2.15
C LYS A 88 2.39 -7.79 2.81
N THR A 89 2.64 -7.84 4.12
CA THR A 89 3.40 -6.80 4.83
C THR A 89 4.85 -6.78 4.35
N GLY A 90 5.49 -7.94 4.18
CA GLY A 90 6.82 -8.09 3.60
C GLY A 90 6.92 -7.66 2.14
N LEU A 91 5.84 -7.77 1.36
CA LEU A 91 5.76 -7.22 0.00
C LEU A 91 5.52 -5.69 0.01
N GLY A 92 5.13 -5.12 1.13
CA GLY A 92 4.82 -3.70 1.25
C GLY A 92 3.38 -3.38 0.83
N GLU A 93 2.50 -4.37 0.65
CA GLU A 93 1.09 -4.19 0.30
C GLU A 93 0.22 -3.84 1.53
N ARG A 94 0.72 -4.09 2.74
CA ARG A 94 0.05 -3.84 4.04
C ARG A 94 0.96 -3.12 5.04
N GLY A 95 0.38 -2.47 6.04
CA GLY A 95 1.08 -1.63 7.01
C GLY A 95 1.32 -0.20 6.51
N LEU A 96 2.33 0.49 7.05
CA LEU A 96 2.78 1.79 6.56
C LEU A 96 3.09 1.69 5.06
N ALA A 97 2.80 2.73 4.28
CA ALA A 97 3.09 2.70 2.86
C ALA A 97 4.60 2.79 2.61
N TRP A 98 5.11 2.06 1.62
CA TRP A 98 6.54 2.00 1.38
C TRP A 98 7.13 3.31 0.85
N TRP A 99 6.32 4.17 0.24
CA TRP A 99 6.75 5.52 -0.19
C TRP A 99 6.81 6.53 0.97
N ASP A 100 6.29 6.16 2.14
CA ASP A 100 6.38 6.95 3.38
C ASP A 100 7.46 6.39 4.33
N GLN A 101 8.23 5.37 3.88
CA GLN A 101 9.31 4.74 4.63
C GLN A 101 10.66 5.13 4.02
N ASP A 102 11.68 5.25 4.87
CA ASP A 102 13.07 5.27 4.40
C ASP A 102 13.53 3.85 4.02
N ASP A 103 14.69 3.77 3.35
CA ASP A 103 15.22 2.49 2.85
C ASP A 103 15.54 1.49 3.97
N ALA A 104 15.93 1.97 5.16
CA ALA A 104 16.22 1.12 6.31
C ALA A 104 14.93 0.48 6.86
N ALA A 105 13.86 1.26 6.99
CA ALA A 105 12.54 0.78 7.41
C ALA A 105 11.94 -0.19 6.39
N ARG A 106 12.07 0.11 5.09
CA ARG A 106 11.66 -0.80 4.02
C ARG A 106 12.39 -2.13 4.14
N ARG A 107 13.71 -2.09 4.36
CA ARG A 107 14.53 -3.28 4.54
C ARG A 107 14.15 -4.11 5.76
N ALA A 108 14.09 -3.48 6.92
CA ALA A 108 13.71 -4.14 8.16
C ALA A 108 12.33 -4.83 8.05
N ARG A 109 11.39 -4.21 7.32
CA ARG A 109 10.05 -4.76 7.08
C ARG A 109 10.07 -6.10 6.34
N TRP A 110 10.80 -6.22 5.22
CA TRP A 110 10.82 -7.50 4.49
C TRP A 110 11.69 -8.55 5.17
N GLU A 111 12.79 -8.16 5.83
CA GLU A 111 13.65 -9.06 6.59
C GLU A 111 12.88 -9.67 7.78
N SER A 112 12.16 -8.85 8.53
CA SER A 112 11.33 -9.32 9.65
C SER A 112 10.19 -10.22 9.18
N ALA A 113 9.55 -9.87 8.05
CA ALA A 113 8.48 -10.69 7.49
C ALA A 113 8.99 -12.07 7.02
N LEU A 114 10.15 -12.13 6.36
CA LEU A 114 10.75 -13.40 5.95
C LEU A 114 11.16 -14.24 7.16
N ALA A 115 11.83 -13.64 8.14
CA ALA A 115 12.21 -14.35 9.37
C ALA A 115 10.99 -15.00 10.05
N ALA A 116 9.88 -14.27 10.17
CA ALA A 116 8.65 -14.82 10.75
C ALA A 116 7.95 -15.88 9.88
N LEU A 117 8.14 -15.87 8.56
CA LEU A 117 7.55 -16.86 7.65
C LEU A 117 8.37 -18.16 7.58
N GLU A 118 9.67 -18.05 7.79
CA GLU A 118 10.64 -19.14 7.74
C GLU A 118 10.86 -19.80 9.09
N ASP A 119 10.48 -19.15 10.19
CA ASP A 119 10.45 -19.78 11.50
C ASP A 119 9.46 -20.97 11.50
N PRO A 120 9.94 -22.21 11.67
CA PRO A 120 9.08 -23.39 11.71
C PRO A 120 8.28 -23.50 13.03
N GLY A 121 8.52 -22.62 14.01
CA GLY A 121 7.91 -22.66 15.34
C GLY A 121 6.70 -21.74 15.56
N GLY A 122 6.25 -21.01 14.54
CA GLY A 122 5.10 -20.10 14.61
C GLY A 122 3.73 -20.75 14.37
#